data_AF-A9PCT8-F1
#
_entry.id   AF-A9PCT8-F1
#
_cell.length_a   1.000
_cell.length_b   1.000
_cell.length_c   1.000
_cell.angle_alpha   90.00
_cell.angle_beta   90.00
_cell.angle_gamma   90.00
#
_symmetry.space_group_name_H-M   'P 1'
#
loop_
_entity.id
_entity.type
_entity.pdbx_description
1 polymer ?
#
loop_
_entity_poly.entity_id
_entity_poly.type
_entity_poly.pdbx_seq_one_letter_code
_entity_poly.pdbx_strand_id
1 'polypeptide(L)' 'MRKAGFSGHITDILRKSIRVTRYQSTLFTLTYSDYVSYVRETRGAAPSINGVKHVNH' A
#
# COMPACT_ATOMS: atom_id res chain seq x y z
N MET A 1 -6.84 11.53 -16.07
CA MET A 1 -8.05 11.87 -16.85
C MET A 1 -8.48 10.77 -17.81
N ARG A 2 -7.61 10.24 -18.69
CA ARG A 2 -7.97 9.12 -19.57
C ARG A 2 -8.47 7.86 -18.85
N LYS A 3 -7.79 7.46 -17.77
CA LYS A 3 -8.25 6.36 -16.90
C LYS A 3 -9.57 6.67 -16.16
N ALA A 4 -9.97 7.94 -16.10
CA ALA A 4 -11.27 8.38 -15.58
C ALA A 4 -12.32 8.60 -16.69
N GLY A 5 -12.03 8.16 -17.93
CA GLY A 5 -12.96 8.26 -19.07
C GLY A 5 -12.86 9.53 -19.90
N PHE A 6 -11.99 10.50 -19.55
CA PHE A 6 -11.85 11.74 -20.31
C PHE A 6 -10.68 11.67 -21.31
N SER A 7 -10.97 11.72 -22.62
CA SER A 7 -9.97 11.63 -23.70
C SER A 7 -9.56 12.97 -24.32
N GLY A 8 -10.29 14.05 -24.03
CA GLY A 8 -10.08 15.38 -24.61
C GLY A 8 -8.85 16.13 -24.09
N HIS A 9 -8.61 17.30 -24.67
CA HIS A 9 -7.55 18.20 -24.23
C HIS A 9 -7.90 18.89 -22.91
N ILE A 10 -6.92 19.03 -22.00
CA ILE A 10 -7.14 19.66 -20.70
C ILE A 10 -7.00 21.17 -20.85
N THR A 11 -8.11 21.89 -20.84
CA THR A 11 -8.15 23.35 -20.83
C THR A 11 -7.93 23.90 -19.40
N ASP A 12 -7.56 25.17 -19.28
CA ASP A 12 -7.35 25.80 -17.96
C ASP A 12 -8.62 25.86 -17.10
N ILE A 13 -9.78 26.04 -17.74
CA ILE A 13 -11.08 26.02 -17.06
C ILE A 13 -11.32 24.61 -16.48
N LEU A 14 -11.11 23.58 -17.28
CA LEU A 14 -11.25 22.19 -16.85
C LEU A 14 -10.26 21.87 -15.72
N ARG A 15 -9.00 22.30 -15.85
CA ARG A 15 -7.97 22.09 -14.82
C ARG A 15 -8.37 22.66 -13.46
N LYS A 16 -8.94 23.86 -13.43
CA LYS A 16 -9.42 24.51 -12.20
C LYS A 16 -10.62 23.78 -11.57
N SER A 17 -11.43 23.09 -12.38
CA SER A 17 -12.60 22.35 -11.89
C SER A 17 -12.28 20.94 -11.35
N ILE A 18 -11.12 20.37 -11.70
CA ILE A 18 -10.76 19.01 -11.28
C ILE A 18 -10.33 19.00 -9.81
N ARG A 19 -11.02 18.20 -8.98
CA ARG A 19 -10.61 17.90 -7.60
C ARG A 19 -9.79 16.61 -7.59
N VAL A 20 -8.54 16.69 -7.14
CA VAL A 20 -7.64 15.53 -7.02
C VAL A 20 -7.33 15.27 -5.55
N THR A 21 -7.61 14.06 -5.08
CA THR A 21 -7.08 13.57 -3.81
C THR A 21 -5.82 12.76 -4.11
N ARG A 22 -4.68 13.15 -3.51
CA ARG A 22 -3.42 12.42 -3.65
C ARG A 22 -3.13 11.67 -2.36
N TYR A 23 -3.08 10.34 -2.47
CA TYR A 23 -2.59 9.48 -1.40
C TYR A 23 -1.08 9.28 -1.55
N GLN A 24 -0.38 9.17 -0.42
CA GLN A 24 1.03 8.81 -0.35
C GLN A 24 1.14 7.44 0.30
N SER A 25 1.88 6.55 -0.34
CA SER A 25 2.16 5.21 0.15
C SER A 25 3.64 4.92 0.01
N THR A 26 4.20 4.21 0.98
CA THR A 26 5.56 3.67 0.93
C THR A 26 5.50 2.16 0.70
N LEU A 27 6.43 1.64 -0.10
CA LEU A 27 6.61 0.21 -0.31
C LEU A 27 7.99 -0.17 0.21
N PHE A 28 8.03 -1.16 1.09
CA PHE A 28 9.28 -1.71 1.61
C PHE A 28 9.41 -3.16 1.16
N THR A 29 10.59 -3.52 0.66
CA THR A 29 10.94 -4.90 0.36
C THR A 29 11.82 -5.40 1.48
N LEU A 30 11.33 -6.40 2.23
CA LEU A 30 12.01 -6.98 3.38
C LEU A 30 12.33 -8.44 3.10
N THR A 31 13.41 -8.95 3.70
CA THR A 31 13.58 -10.39 3.83
C THR A 31 12.52 -10.95 4.78
N TYR A 32 12.25 -12.26 4.73
CA TYR A 32 11.26 -12.86 5.62
C TYR A 32 11.61 -12.67 7.10
N SER A 33 12.89 -12.78 7.46
CA SER A 33 13.35 -12.54 8.83
C SER A 33 13.09 -11.11 9.30
N ASP A 34 13.36 -10.12 8.45
CA ASP A 34 13.14 -8.71 8.80
C ASP A 34 11.64 -8.40 8.92
N TYR A 35 10.82 -9.00 8.06
CA TYR A 35 9.37 -8.90 8.14
C TYR A 35 8.81 -9.48 9.45
N VAL A 36 9.29 -10.65 9.87
CA VAL A 36 8.87 -11.27 11.14
C VAL A 36 9.23 -10.40 12.33
N SER A 37 10.46 -9.87 12.37
CA SER A 37 10.91 -8.95 13.43
C SER A 37 10.05 -7.68 13.48
N TYR A 38 9.82 -7.05 12.32
CA TYR A 38 8.97 -5.88 12.21
C TYR A 38 7.52 -6.13 12.68
N VAL A 39 6.93 -7.26 12.30
CA VAL A 39 5.54 -7.59 12.71
C VAL A 39 5.47 -7.89 14.21
N ARG A 40 6.47 -8.59 14.77
CA ARG A 40 6.56 -8.81 16.23
C ARG A 40 6.61 -7.48 16.99
N GLU A 41 7.41 -6.53 16.52
CA GLU A 41 7.57 -5.22 17.15
C GLU A 41 6.31 -4.35 17.00
N THR A 42 5.70 -4.31 15.82
CA THR A 42 4.56 -3.41 15.54
C THR A 42 3.21 -3.96 15.96
N ARG A 43 3.02 -5.28 15.94
CA ARG A 43 1.71 -5.92 16.18
C ARG A 43 1.71 -6.82 17.42
N GLY A 44 2.84 -6.99 18.09
CA GLY A 44 2.98 -7.75 19.34
C GLY A 44 2.90 -9.28 19.21
N ALA A 45 2.70 -9.81 18.00
CA ALA A 45 2.63 -11.24 17.72
C ALA A 45 3.37 -11.56 16.42
N ALA A 46 3.91 -12.78 16.30
CA ALA A 46 4.51 -13.23 15.05
C ALA A 46 3.43 -13.35 13.95
N PRO A 47 3.75 -13.03 12.69
CA PRO A 47 2.80 -13.19 11.59
C PRO A 47 2.43 -14.67 11.46
N SER A 48 1.13 -14.97 11.43
CA SER A 48 0.64 -16.32 11.16
C SER A 48 0.85 -16.64 9.68
N ILE A 49 1.67 -17.64 9.39
CA ILE A 49 1.78 -18.17 8.03
C ILE A 49 0.70 -19.23 7.85
N ASN A 50 -0.25 -18.98 6.95
CA ASN A 50 -1.22 -19.99 6.56
C ASN A 50 -0.50 -21.22 6.00
N GLY A 51 -0.69 -22.38 6.65
CA GLY A 51 -0.11 -23.67 6.24
C GLY A 51 1.12 -24.14 7.03
N VAL A 52 1.62 -23.37 8.01
CA VAL A 52 2.75 -23.78 8.85
C VAL A 52 2.31 -23.88 10.31
N LYS A 53 2.37 -25.09 10.89
CA LYS A 53 1.95 -25.35 12.28
C LYS A 53 2.90 -24.61 13.23
N HIS A 54 2.38 -23.69 14.04
CA HIS A 54 3.15 -23.02 15.09
C HIS A 54 3.66 -24.07 16.08
N VAL A 55 4.97 -24.29 16.14
CA VAL A 55 5.61 -25.10 17.20
C VAL A 55 5.92 -24.15 18.34
N ASN A 56 5.24 -24.34 19.47
CA ASN A 56 5.60 -23.70 20.73
C ASN A 56 6.83 -24.42 21.29
N HIS A 57 7.88 -23.68 21.63
CA HIS A 57 8.97 -24.14 22.49
C HIS A 57 8.99 -23.27 23.74
#